data_AF-A9A2N1-F1
#
_entry.id   AF-A9A2N1-F1
#
_cell.length_a   1.000
_cell.length_b   1.000
_cell.length_c   1.000
_cell.angle_alpha   90.00
_cell.angle_beta   90.00
_cell.angle_gamma   90.00
#
_symmetry.space_group_name_H-M   'P 1'
#
loop_
_entity.id
_entity.type
_entity.pdbx_description
1 polymer ?
#
loop_
_entity_poly.entity_id
_entity_poly.type
_entity_poly.pdbx_seq_one_letter_code
_entity_poly.pdbx_strand_id
1 'polypeptide(L)'
;MVYRQYHEECNEDCTRLVAYVRIDGKWTRIGHYGSECKQFEPLDLQKEEQEQLQKEKHNSIKSQLRKIKAESRDRRKTIENELNMTNSFFKEQTKSYQSDSK
;
A
#
# COMPACT_ATOMS: atom_id res chain seq x y z
N MET A 1 -20.50 0.28 -3.54
CA MET A 1 -20.48 1.57 -4.27
C MET A 1 -20.80 1.25 -5.70
N VAL A 2 -21.85 1.87 -6.23
CA VAL A 2 -22.23 1.74 -7.64
C VAL A 2 -21.78 3.02 -8.32
N TYR A 3 -21.02 2.90 -9.40
CA TYR A 3 -20.53 4.05 -10.16
C TYR A 3 -21.53 4.34 -11.27
N ARG A 4 -22.07 5.56 -11.31
CA ARG A 4 -22.82 6.05 -12.46
C ARG A 4 -21.81 6.50 -13.51
N GLN A 5 -21.90 5.94 -14.72
CA GLN A 5 -21.05 6.33 -15.83
C GLN A 5 -21.91 6.60 -17.04
N TYR A 6 -21.62 7.71 -17.70
CA TYR A 6 -22.23 8.11 -18.95
C TYR A 6 -21.79 7.12 -20.04
N HIS A 7 -22.74 6.47 -20.70
CA HIS A 7 -22.47 5.69 -21.91
C HIS A 7 -22.69 6.62 -23.11
N GLU A 8 -21.75 6.69 -24.06
CA GLU A 8 -21.82 7.63 -25.20
C GLU A 8 -23.07 7.44 -26.08
N GLU A 9 -23.71 6.27 -26.04
CA GLU A 9 -24.94 5.96 -26.77
C GLU A 9 -26.22 6.07 -25.91
N CYS A 10 -26.09 6.40 -24.62
CA CYS A 10 -27.22 6.54 -23.72
C CYS A 10 -27.38 7.99 -23.27
N ASN A 11 -28.52 8.59 -23.62
CA ASN A 11 -28.88 9.95 -23.21
C ASN A 11 -29.24 10.06 -21.71
N GLU A 12 -29.18 8.95 -20.94
CA GLU A 12 -29.55 8.88 -19.53
C GLU A 12 -28.35 8.48 -18.66
N ASP A 13 -28.33 8.96 -17.41
CA ASP A 13 -27.34 8.57 -16.41
C ASP A 13 -27.44 7.06 -16.12
N CYS A 14 -26.62 6.26 -16.80
CA CYS A 14 -26.67 4.80 -16.66
C CYS A 14 -25.86 4.35 -15.42
N THR A 15 -26.49 3.53 -14.59
CA THR A 15 -25.89 2.89 -13.43
C THR A 15 -25.12 1.65 -13.90
N ARG A 16 -23.80 1.66 -13.71
CA ARG A 16 -22.91 0.59 -14.18
C ARG A 16 -22.82 -0.54 -13.14
N LEU A 17 -23.41 -1.69 -13.46
CA LEU A 17 -23.33 -2.91 -12.67
C LEU A 17 -22.18 -3.80 -13.17
N VAL A 18 -21.48 -4.49 -12.27
CA VAL A 18 -20.41 -5.42 -12.65
C VAL A 18 -21.00 -6.80 -12.91
N ALA A 19 -20.73 -7.37 -14.09
CA ALA A 19 -21.19 -8.69 -14.47
C ALA A 19 -20.14 -9.76 -14.14
N TYR A 20 -20.60 -10.86 -13.55
CA TYR A 20 -19.78 -12.02 -13.21
C TYR A 20 -20.39 -13.29 -13.79
N VAL A 21 -19.54 -14.25 -14.16
CA VAL A 21 -19.94 -15.61 -14.50
C VAL A 21 -19.23 -16.58 -13.59
N ARG A 22 -19.82 -17.75 -13.39
CA ARG A 22 -19.22 -18.81 -12.60
C ARG A 22 -18.60 -19.86 -13.52
N ILE A 23 -17.28 -19.99 -13.50
CA ILE A 23 -16.51 -21.01 -14.24
C ILE A 23 -15.75 -21.84 -13.21
N ASP A 24 -15.89 -23.17 -13.26
CA ASP A 24 -15.19 -24.10 -12.35
C ASP A 24 -15.32 -23.74 -10.86
N GLY A 25 -16.51 -23.27 -10.47
CA GLY A 25 -16.81 -22.86 -9.09
C GLY A 25 -16.29 -21.48 -8.68
N LYS A 26 -15.50 -20.79 -9.53
CA LYS A 26 -14.96 -19.45 -9.29
C LYS A 26 -15.80 -18.38 -10.00
N TRP A 27 -15.97 -17.23 -9.36
CA TRP A 27 -16.60 -16.06 -9.97
C TRP A 27 -15.57 -15.26 -10.76
N THR A 28 -15.80 -15.16 -12.07
CA THR A 28 -14.95 -14.41 -13.01
C THR A 28 -15.73 -13.20 -13.51
N ARG A 29 -15.14 -12.02 -13.39
CA ARG A 29 -15.71 -10.78 -13.93
C ARG A 29 -15.63 -10.82 -15.46
N ILE A 30 -16.72 -10.47 -16.14
CA ILE A 30 -16.80 -10.50 -17.62
C ILE A 30 -17.12 -9.18 -18.27
N GLY A 31 -17.47 -8.16 -17.48
CA GLY A 31 -17.76 -6.84 -18.02
C GLY A 31 -18.69 -6.07 -17.12
N HIS A 32 -19.38 -5.12 -17.73
CA HIS A 32 -20.30 -4.24 -17.06
C HIS A 32 -21.64 -4.24 -17.78
N TYR A 33 -22.72 -4.14 -17.02
CA TYR A 33 -24.07 -4.05 -17.54
C TYR A 33 -24.69 -2.75 -17.05
N GLY A 34 -25.18 -1.94 -17.97
CA GLY A 34 -25.91 -0.73 -17.61
C GLY A 34 -27.39 -1.04 -17.41
N SER A 35 -27.94 -0.78 -16.23
CA SER A 35 -29.33 -1.16 -15.91
C SER A 35 -30.38 -0.40 -16.73
N GLU A 36 -30.17 0.89 -16.94
CA GLU A 36 -31.09 1.82 -17.59
C GLU A 36 -30.97 1.68 -19.11
N CYS A 37 -29.74 1.64 -19.60
CA CYS A 37 -29.39 1.48 -21.00
C CYS A 37 -29.55 0.04 -21.53
N LYS A 38 -29.66 -0.96 -20.63
CA LYS A 38 -29.72 -2.40 -20.93
C LYS A 38 -28.60 -2.89 -21.87
N GLN A 39 -27.49 -2.17 -21.90
CA GLN A 39 -26.33 -2.48 -22.72
C GLN A 39 -25.29 -3.22 -21.89
N PHE A 40 -24.62 -4.19 -22.52
CA PHE A 40 -23.51 -4.92 -21.95
C PHE A 40 -22.20 -4.45 -22.57
N GLU A 41 -21.29 -3.97 -21.74
CA GLU A 41 -19.93 -3.60 -22.11
C GLU A 41 -18.98 -4.74 -21.67
N PRO A 42 -18.41 -5.50 -22.63
CA PRO A 42 -17.49 -6.58 -22.29
C PRO A 42 -16.23 -6.03 -21.62
N LEU A 43 -15.62 -6.84 -20.77
CA LEU A 43 -14.36 -6.48 -20.13
C LEU A 43 -13.25 -6.41 -21.17
N ASP A 44 -12.58 -5.26 -21.24
CA ASP A 44 -11.35 -5.12 -22.02
C ASP A 44 -10.19 -5.78 -21.26
N LEU A 45 -9.84 -6.99 -21.68
CA LEU A 45 -8.79 -7.81 -21.05
C LEU A 45 -7.43 -7.10 -21.06
N GLN A 46 -7.14 -6.27 -22.08
CA GLN A 46 -5.87 -5.56 -22.16
C GLN A 46 -5.78 -4.46 -21.12
N LYS A 47 -6.87 -3.71 -20.91
CA LYS A 47 -6.93 -2.70 -19.84
C LYS A 47 -6.87 -3.33 -18.46
N GLU A 48 -7.55 -4.46 -18.25
CA GLU A 48 -7.51 -5.16 -16.96
C GLU A 48 -6.10 -5.68 -16.64
N GLU A 49 -5.40 -6.26 -17.61
CA GLU A 49 -4.02 -6.69 -17.45
C GLU A 49 -3.09 -5.51 -17.11
N GLN A 50 -3.26 -4.37 -17.80
CA GLN A 50 -2.51 -3.15 -17.48
C GLN A 50 -2.78 -2.64 -16.07
N GLU A 51 -4.04 -2.61 -15.63
CA GLU A 51 -4.41 -2.22 -14.27
C GLU A 51 -3.81 -3.16 -13.21
N GLN A 52 -3.83 -4.47 -13.47
CA GLN A 52 -3.20 -5.47 -12.60
C GLN A 52 -1.70 -5.22 -12.49
N LEU A 53 -1.00 -5.05 -13.61
CA LEU A 53 0.43 -4.75 -13.64
C LEU A 53 0.76 -3.44 -12.90
N GLN A 54 -0.06 -2.40 -13.06
CA GLN A 54 0.12 -1.15 -12.31
C GLN A 54 -0.07 -1.34 -10.81
N LYS A 55 -1.07 -2.11 -10.40
CA LYS A 55 -1.34 -2.41 -8.99
C LYS A 55 -0.20 -3.22 -8.36
N GLU A 56 0.34 -4.19 -9.08
CA GLU A 56 1.50 -4.97 -8.65
C GLU A 56 2.74 -4.09 -8.50
N LYS A 57 3.02 -3.23 -9.48
CA LYS A 57 4.11 -2.23 -9.39
C LYS A 57 3.94 -1.32 -8.17
N HIS A 58 2.76 -0.79 -7.95
CA HIS A 58 2.46 0.06 -6.81
C HIS A 58 2.67 -0.68 -5.47
N ASN A 59 2.22 -1.94 -5.38
CA ASN A 59 2.44 -2.77 -4.19
C ASN A 59 3.92 -3.07 -3.94
N SER A 60 4.68 -3.32 -5.01
CA SER A 60 6.13 -3.52 -4.94
C SER A 60 6.85 -2.28 -4.40
N ILE A 61 6.55 -1.10 -4.96
CA ILE A 61 7.09 0.19 -4.48
C ILE A 61 6.74 0.42 -3.01
N LYS A 62 5.48 0.20 -2.63
CA LYS A 62 5.02 0.34 -1.24
C LYS A 62 5.76 -0.61 -0.30
N SER A 63 6.03 -1.84 -0.73
CA SER A 63 6.82 -2.79 0.04
C SER A 63 8.28 -2.34 0.20
N GLN A 64 8.90 -1.82 -0.85
CA GLN A 64 10.27 -1.29 -0.79
C GLN A 64 10.36 -0.10 0.17
N LEU A 65 9.42 0.85 0.10
CA LEU A 65 9.37 1.99 1.02
C LEU A 65 9.22 1.56 2.49
N ARG A 66 8.43 0.52 2.76
CA ARG A 66 8.31 -0.06 4.11
C ARG A 66 9.62 -0.64 4.60
N LYS A 67 10.36 -1.36 3.73
CA LYS A 67 11.69 -1.91 4.07
C LYS A 67 12.69 -0.79 4.39
N ILE A 68 12.78 0.22 3.52
CA ILE A 68 13.66 1.39 3.73
C ILE A 68 13.35 2.08 5.07
N LYS A 69 12.06 2.25 5.40
CA LYS A 69 11.65 2.87 6.66
C LYS A 69 12.05 2.02 7.88
N ALA A 70 11.94 0.69 7.78
CA ALA A 70 12.38 -0.21 8.84
C ALA A 70 13.90 -0.15 9.03
N GLU A 71 14.67 -0.28 7.94
CA GLU A 71 16.13 -0.19 7.97
C GLU A 71 16.63 1.15 8.52
N SER A 72 15.99 2.26 8.11
CA SER A 72 16.32 3.59 8.62
C SER A 72 16.08 3.71 10.13
N ARG A 73 14.97 3.15 10.63
CA ARG A 73 14.66 3.12 12.06
C ARG A 73 15.67 2.29 12.84
N ASP A 74 16.07 1.14 12.30
CA ASP A 74 17.03 0.25 12.95
C ASP A 74 18.42 0.89 12.98
N ARG A 75 18.88 1.49 11.87
CA ARG A 75 20.13 2.27 11.84
C ARG A 75 20.13 3.40 12.87
N ARG A 76 19.02 4.14 12.99
CA ARG A 76 18.90 5.20 13.99
C ARG A 76 19.02 4.66 15.41
N LYS A 77 18.37 3.54 15.72
CA LYS A 77 18.51 2.87 17.03
C LYS A 77 19.95 2.44 17.31
N THR A 78 20.64 1.88 16.31
CA THR A 78 22.04 1.50 16.46
C THR A 78 22.91 2.71 16.78
N ILE A 79 22.75 3.81 16.05
CA ILE A 79 23.48 5.07 16.31
C ILE A 79 23.16 5.62 17.71
N GLU A 80 21.89 5.65 18.11
CA GLU A 80 21.48 6.09 19.45
C GLU A 80 22.09 5.21 20.55
N ASN A 81 22.15 3.89 20.33
CA ASN A 81 22.79 2.96 21.27
C ASN A 81 24.31 3.17 21.35
N GLU A 82 25.00 3.34 20.22
CA GLU A 82 26.44 3.60 20.17
C GLU A 82 26.81 4.93 20.86
N LEU A 83 26.02 5.99 20.63
CA LEU A 83 26.20 7.28 21.31
C LEU A 83 25.92 7.19 22.81
N ASN A 84 24.89 6.45 23.22
CA ASN A 84 24.61 6.24 24.64
C ASN A 84 25.67 5.40 25.36
N MET A 85 26.30 4.43 24.67
CA MET A 85 27.46 3.69 25.19
C MET A 85 28.65 4.61 25.47
N THR A 86 28.93 5.59 24.60
CA THR A 86 29.99 6.58 24.85
C THR A 86 29.69 7.49 26.05
N ASN A 87 28.43 7.84 26.31
CA ASN A 87 28.04 8.65 27.47
C ASN A 87 28.09 7.89 28.81
N SER A 88 27.99 6.55 28.79
CA SER A 88 28.14 5.73 30.00
C SER A 88 29.58 5.72 30.52
N PHE A 89 30.56 5.75 29.61
CA PHE A 89 31.98 5.69 29.96
C PHE A 89 32.47 6.95 30.72
N PHE A 90 31.93 8.13 30.41
CA PHE A 90 32.28 9.38 31.08
C PHE A 90 31.58 9.59 32.45
N LYS A 91 30.52 8.84 32.75
CA LYS A 91 29.81 8.94 34.04
C LYS A 91 30.49 8.19 35.18
N GLU A 92 31.35 7.22 34.89
CA GLU A 92 32.07 6.46 35.93
C GLU A 92 33.33 7.19 36.42
N GLN A 93 33.99 8.00 35.57
CA GLN A 93 35.21 8.72 35.96
C GLN A 93 34.98 9.88 36.94
N THR A 94 33.74 10.39 37.08
CA THR A 94 33.44 11.51 37.99
C THR A 94 33.08 11.07 39.41
N LYS A 95 32.87 9.77 39.67
CA LYS A 95 32.55 9.26 41.02
C LYS A 95 33.78 8.89 41.86
N SER A 96 34.96 8.76 41.28
CA SER A 96 36.16 8.33 42.02
C SER A 96 36.96 9.48 42.66
N TYR A 97 36.55 10.74 42.49
CA TYR A 97 37.32 11.91 42.97
C TYR A 97 36.70 12.66 44.16
N GLN A 98 35.57 12.21 44.71
CA GLN A 98 34.87 12.90 45.82
C GLN A 98 34.87 12.17 47.16
N SER A 99 35.59 11.06 47.29
CA SER A 99 35.73 10.34 48.57
C SER A 99 37.19 10.32 49.00
N ASP A 100 37.73 11.48 49.41
CA ASP A 100 38.84 11.59 50.36
C ASP A 100 39.15 13.08 50.61
N SER A 101 38.36 13.71 51.49
CA SER A 101 38.80 14.86 52.29
C SER A 101 38.15 14.73 53.65
N LYS A 102 38.89 14.12 54.57
CA LYS A 102 38.68 14.21 56.03
C LYS A 102 39.04 15.60 56.53
#